data_AF-A0A924NFB7-F1
#
_entry.id   AF-A0A924NFB7-F1
#
_cell.length_a   1.000
_cell.length_b   1.000
_cell.length_c   1.000
_cell.angle_alpha   90.00
_cell.angle_beta   90.00
_cell.angle_gamma   90.00
#
_symmetry.space_group_name_H-M   'P 1'
#
loop_
_entity.id
_entity.type
_entity.pdbx_description
1 polymer ?
#
loop_
_entity_poly.entity_id
_entity_poly.type
_entity_poly.pdbx_seq_one_letter_code
_entity_poly.pdbx_strand_id
1 'polypeptide(L)'
;VRSYGATTLQRGSLGAAVTALQRGLSLPADGDFGSQTAGAVRDFERDQHLAVDGVFHPGAWRLLLPRPVVPFGALDPLVRVPGGVAVTGWSVDTDVAGPLQVRLVADGGTPVTTTASASRAGLARAWPEISDRHGFRVVLPLGAGTHRVCALGVNAPGTPGGDGPLGCRSLTVSSTPYGAVTTMTARASSVALAGWALDPDTAAAVTVRVSVDGVVAGTARAGTVSAGFGSSHPGYGDAHGWALTAPARTGVHRVCATALAATGTPGGDGVATCRSVTVS
;
A
#
# COMPACT_ATOMS: atom_id res chain seq x y z
N VAL A 1 10.82 -0.06 25.84
CA VAL A 1 11.75 0.88 26.52
C VAL A 1 12.75 1.34 25.47
N ARG A 2 12.82 2.63 25.10
CA ARG A 2 13.99 3.11 24.33
C ARG A 2 15.24 2.65 25.08
N SER A 3 16.18 2.03 24.38
CA SER A 3 17.39 1.40 24.96
C SER A 3 18.22 2.33 25.85
N TYR A 4 17.96 3.65 25.83
CA TYR A 4 18.68 4.68 26.58
C TYR A 4 17.93 5.26 27.78
N GLY A 5 16.67 4.87 28.04
CA GLY A 5 15.85 5.46 29.12
C GLY A 5 16.39 5.22 30.54
N ALA A 6 17.37 4.33 30.69
CA ALA A 6 18.11 4.07 31.92
C ALA A 6 19.58 4.57 31.86
N THR A 7 19.99 5.22 30.76
CA THR A 7 21.37 5.63 30.52
C THR A 7 21.63 7.03 31.06
N THR A 8 22.70 7.16 31.83
CA THR A 8 23.28 8.46 32.21
C THR A 8 24.32 8.84 31.17
N LEU A 9 24.22 10.05 30.61
CA LEU A 9 25.22 10.57 29.66
C LEU A 9 25.90 11.79 30.25
N GLN A 10 27.21 11.87 30.05
CA GLN A 10 28.04 12.98 30.49
C GLN A 10 29.15 13.25 29.47
N ARG A 11 29.92 14.31 29.67
CA ARG A 11 31.04 14.65 28.78
C ARG A 11 31.97 13.43 28.56
N GLY A 12 32.30 13.16 27.30
CA GLY A 12 33.10 12.01 26.89
C GLY A 12 32.29 10.73 26.65
N SER A 13 30.98 10.73 26.89
CA SER A 13 30.09 9.67 26.39
C SER A 13 30.07 9.70 24.87
N LEU A 14 29.99 8.52 24.24
CA LEU A 14 29.97 8.37 22.78
C LEU A 14 28.83 7.44 22.34
N GLY A 15 28.41 7.58 21.08
CA GLY A 15 27.57 6.62 20.37
C GLY A 15 26.08 7.01 20.29
N ALA A 16 25.26 6.02 19.96
CA ALA A 16 23.87 6.25 19.53
C ALA A 16 22.98 6.93 20.59
N ALA A 17 23.27 6.73 21.88
CA ALA A 17 22.59 7.44 22.96
C ALA A 17 22.85 8.95 22.90
N VAL A 18 24.10 9.35 22.64
CA VAL A 18 24.47 10.76 22.51
C VAL A 18 23.86 11.39 21.26
N THR A 19 23.86 10.66 20.14
CA THR A 19 23.16 11.09 18.91
C THR A 19 21.67 11.36 19.17
N ALA A 20 21.01 10.51 19.98
CA ALA A 20 19.61 10.70 20.34
C ALA A 20 19.37 11.92 21.24
N LEU A 21 20.25 12.15 22.23
CA LEU A 21 20.24 13.35 23.07
C LEU A 21 20.40 14.62 22.22
N GLN A 22 21.40 14.65 21.35
CA GLN A 22 21.68 15.80 20.48
C GLN A 22 20.50 16.13 19.56
N ARG A 23 19.86 15.12 18.96
CA ARG A 23 18.63 15.33 18.17
C ARG A 23 17.49 15.90 19.01
N GLY A 24 17.30 15.41 20.23
CA GLY A 24 16.28 15.94 21.15
C GLY A 24 16.52 17.40 21.53
N LEU A 25 17.78 17.79 21.71
CA LEU A 25 18.20 19.17 21.99
C LEU A 25 18.31 20.03 20.72
N SER A 26 17.90 19.52 19.55
CA SER A 26 18.02 20.22 18.25
C SER A 26 19.46 20.65 17.91
N LEU A 27 20.45 19.84 18.29
CA LEU A 27 21.87 20.02 17.96
C LEU A 27 22.29 19.14 16.75
N PRO A 28 23.40 19.49 16.07
CA PRO A 28 24.10 18.55 15.21
C PRO A 28 24.42 17.25 15.96
N ALA A 29 24.04 16.11 15.39
CA ALA A 29 24.08 14.82 16.06
C ALA A 29 25.29 13.98 15.61
N ASP A 30 26.48 14.34 16.09
CA ASP A 30 27.75 13.66 15.80
C ASP A 30 28.02 12.43 16.69
N GLY A 31 27.23 12.25 17.75
CA GLY A 31 27.39 11.13 18.69
C GLY A 31 28.51 11.32 19.71
N ASP A 32 29.09 12.51 19.85
CA ASP A 32 30.09 12.85 20.87
C ASP A 32 29.53 13.86 21.89
N PHE A 33 29.55 13.49 23.17
CA PHE A 33 29.12 14.38 24.24
C PHE A 33 30.26 15.35 24.58
N GLY A 34 30.42 16.35 23.72
CA GLY A 34 31.40 17.42 23.85
C GLY A 34 30.94 18.60 24.73
N SER A 35 31.66 19.71 24.63
CA SER A 35 31.33 20.95 25.35
C SER A 35 29.99 21.55 24.92
N GLN A 36 29.65 21.47 23.62
CA GLN A 36 28.39 21.97 23.07
C GLN A 36 27.18 21.20 23.65
N THR A 37 27.24 19.88 23.65
CA THR A 37 26.19 19.02 24.24
C THR A 37 26.05 19.27 25.74
N ALA A 38 27.17 19.41 26.46
CA ALA A 38 27.14 19.73 27.89
C ALA A 38 26.50 21.11 28.19
N GLY A 39 26.73 22.11 27.33
CA GLY A 39 26.08 23.41 27.44
C GLY A 39 24.56 23.30 27.28
N ALA A 40 24.11 22.65 26.19
CA ALA A 40 22.70 22.47 25.92
C ALA A 40 21.96 21.62 26.96
N VAL A 41 22.63 20.62 27.56
CA VAL A 41 22.06 19.85 28.68
C VAL A 41 21.82 20.74 29.90
N ARG A 42 22.75 21.63 30.23
CA ARG A 42 22.55 22.57 31.36
C ARG A 42 21.42 23.57 31.10
N ASP A 43 21.25 23.99 29.86
CA ASP A 43 20.14 24.87 29.47
C ASP A 43 18.81 24.12 29.59
N PHE A 44 18.75 22.89 29.08
CA PHE A 44 17.59 22.03 29.23
C PHE A 44 17.24 21.72 30.70
N GLU A 45 18.23 21.39 31.53
CA GLU A 45 18.04 21.15 32.97
C GLU A 45 17.43 22.38 33.65
N ARG A 46 17.91 23.57 33.28
CA ARG A 46 17.38 24.84 33.81
C ARG A 46 15.94 25.06 33.39
N ASP A 47 15.62 24.84 32.11
CA ASP A 47 14.28 25.01 31.55
C ASP A 47 13.27 24.01 32.14
N GLN A 48 13.73 22.84 32.55
CA GLN A 48 12.90 21.78 33.15
C GLN A 48 12.93 21.79 34.69
N HIS A 49 13.57 22.78 35.32
CA HIS A 49 13.72 22.88 36.77
C HIS A 49 14.38 21.63 37.42
N LEU A 50 15.37 21.06 36.75
CA LEU A 50 16.19 19.94 37.24
C LEU A 50 17.49 20.45 37.89
N ALA A 51 18.26 19.55 38.50
CA ALA A 51 19.60 19.86 38.95
C ALA A 51 20.50 20.17 37.74
N VAL A 52 21.16 21.34 37.74
CA VAL A 52 21.96 21.83 36.61
C VAL A 52 23.42 21.39 36.74
N ASP A 53 23.68 20.10 36.61
CA ASP A 53 25.03 19.51 36.72
C ASP A 53 25.67 19.20 35.36
N GLY A 54 24.93 19.32 34.25
CA GLY A 54 25.42 19.03 32.91
C GLY A 54 25.58 17.54 32.63
N VAL A 55 24.91 16.69 33.42
CA VAL A 55 24.86 15.24 33.26
C VAL A 55 23.41 14.86 32.92
N PHE A 56 23.23 14.23 31.77
CA PHE A 56 21.91 13.86 31.29
C PHE A 56 21.44 12.55 31.93
N HIS A 57 20.61 12.67 32.97
CA HIS A 57 20.14 11.55 33.79
C HIS A 57 18.94 10.79 33.19
N PRO A 58 18.69 9.53 33.60
CA PRO A 58 17.53 8.73 33.19
C PRO A 58 16.17 9.45 33.27
N GLY A 59 15.95 10.24 34.32
CA GLY A 59 14.71 11.00 34.50
C GLY A 59 14.51 12.11 33.45
N ALA A 60 15.60 12.73 32.99
CA ALA A 60 15.60 13.83 32.02
C ALA A 60 15.20 13.38 30.60
N TRP A 61 15.46 12.11 30.25
CA TRP A 61 15.07 11.54 28.96
C TRP A 61 13.56 11.66 28.67
N ARG A 62 12.72 11.58 29.70
CA ARG A 62 11.25 11.67 29.57
C ARG A 62 10.78 13.08 29.24
N LEU A 63 11.57 14.09 29.61
CA LEU A 63 11.28 15.51 29.45
C LEU A 63 11.82 16.04 28.11
N LEU A 64 12.99 15.55 27.68
CA LEU A 64 13.67 16.01 26.46
C LEU A 64 13.03 15.46 25.19
N LEU A 65 12.71 14.18 25.23
CA LEU A 65 12.01 13.50 24.16
C LEU A 65 10.62 13.21 24.71
N PRO A 66 9.71 14.20 24.75
CA PRO A 66 8.32 13.91 25.04
C PRO A 66 7.93 12.84 24.01
N ARG A 67 7.52 11.68 24.51
CA ARG A 67 7.11 10.57 23.66
C ARG A 67 6.10 11.14 22.65
N PRO A 68 6.13 10.76 21.36
CA PRO A 68 4.85 10.58 20.70
C PRO A 68 4.11 9.60 21.61
N VAL A 69 3.15 10.09 22.40
CA VAL A 69 2.41 9.28 23.38
C VAL A 69 1.46 8.31 22.66
N VAL A 70 1.61 8.19 21.35
CA VAL A 70 0.75 7.45 20.44
C VAL A 70 1.61 6.82 19.36
N PRO A 71 1.23 5.66 18.83
CA PRO A 71 1.87 5.08 17.66
C PRO A 71 1.88 6.03 16.46
N PHE A 72 2.88 5.91 15.59
CA PHE A 72 2.94 6.67 14.33
C PHE A 72 3.26 5.74 13.16
N GLY A 73 3.17 6.27 11.94
CA GLY A 73 3.44 5.51 10.72
C GLY A 73 2.74 6.11 9.52
N ALA A 74 2.53 5.28 8.50
CA ALA A 74 1.89 5.72 7.27
C ALA A 74 1.04 4.63 6.63
N LEU A 75 -0.08 5.05 6.06
CA LEU A 75 -0.88 4.29 5.11
C LEU A 75 -0.37 4.57 3.67
N ASP A 76 0.12 3.52 3.01
CA ASP A 76 0.56 3.57 1.61
C ASP A 76 -0.68 3.78 0.69
N PRO A 77 -0.47 4.13 -0.60
CA PRO A 77 -1.55 4.15 -1.58
C PRO A 77 -2.30 2.81 -1.63
N LEU A 78 -3.63 2.88 -1.75
CA LEU A 78 -4.48 1.71 -1.87
C LEU A 78 -4.33 1.10 -3.26
N VAL A 79 -4.15 -0.22 -3.32
CA VAL A 79 -3.94 -0.94 -4.59
C VAL A 79 -5.10 -1.89 -4.83
N ARG A 80 -5.70 -1.81 -6.02
CA ARG A 80 -6.72 -2.79 -6.44
C ARG A 80 -6.07 -4.15 -6.66
N VAL A 81 -6.69 -5.18 -6.10
CA VAL A 81 -6.31 -6.58 -6.27
C VAL A 81 -7.56 -7.42 -6.55
N PRO A 82 -7.44 -8.68 -6.99
CA PRO A 82 -8.59 -9.57 -7.14
C PRO A 82 -9.44 -9.63 -5.86
N GLY A 83 -10.75 -9.44 -6.00
CA GLY A 83 -11.72 -9.53 -4.90
C GLY A 83 -11.67 -8.40 -3.86
N GLY A 84 -10.86 -7.35 -4.05
CA GLY A 84 -10.89 -6.20 -3.13
C GLY A 84 -9.71 -5.25 -3.25
N VAL A 85 -9.27 -4.71 -2.11
CA VAL A 85 -8.25 -3.66 -2.03
C VAL A 85 -7.14 -4.08 -1.09
N ALA A 86 -5.91 -4.13 -1.60
CA ALA A 86 -4.73 -4.31 -0.78
C ALA A 86 -4.40 -3.00 -0.06
N VAL A 87 -4.37 -3.10 1.27
CA VAL A 87 -4.06 -2.04 2.21
C VAL A 87 -2.71 -2.36 2.83
N THR A 88 -1.70 -1.55 2.53
CA THR A 88 -0.36 -1.69 3.10
C THR A 88 0.06 -0.44 3.82
N GLY A 89 1.04 -0.58 4.70
CA GLY A 89 1.65 0.53 5.38
C GLY A 89 2.59 0.02 6.45
N TRP A 90 2.92 0.89 7.39
CA TRP A 90 3.72 0.55 8.54
C TRP A 90 3.28 1.36 9.76
N SER A 91 3.55 0.82 10.94
CA SER A 91 3.33 1.51 12.19
C SER A 91 4.36 1.13 13.23
N VAL A 92 4.75 2.10 14.03
CA VAL A 92 5.75 1.99 15.09
C VAL A 92 5.22 2.67 16.34
N ASP A 93 5.48 2.05 17.48
CA ASP A 93 5.31 2.65 18.81
C ASP A 93 6.67 2.55 19.52
N THR A 94 7.29 3.69 19.83
CA THR A 94 8.62 3.71 20.44
C THR A 94 8.64 3.27 21.91
N ASP A 95 7.48 2.99 22.51
CA ASP A 95 7.39 2.45 23.87
C ASP A 95 7.68 0.94 23.92
N VAL A 96 7.45 0.22 22.81
CA VAL A 96 7.68 -1.22 22.66
C VAL A 96 8.65 -1.53 21.52
N ALA A 97 9.38 -2.65 21.60
CA ALA A 97 10.34 -3.03 20.55
C ALA A 97 9.70 -3.90 19.44
N GLY A 98 8.56 -4.52 19.75
CA GLY A 98 7.84 -5.41 18.85
C GLY A 98 6.75 -4.69 18.05
N PRO A 99 6.24 -5.32 16.99
CA PRO A 99 5.16 -4.76 16.18
C PRO A 99 3.88 -4.59 16.99
N LEU A 100 3.10 -3.56 16.66
CA LEU A 100 1.81 -3.28 17.29
C LEU A 100 0.63 -3.70 16.40
N GLN A 101 -0.57 -3.66 16.98
CA GLN A 101 -1.81 -3.81 16.21
C GLN A 101 -2.09 -2.54 15.40
N VAL A 102 -2.64 -2.72 14.20
CA VAL A 102 -3.13 -1.67 13.32
C VAL A 102 -4.60 -1.92 13.10
N ARG A 103 -5.41 -0.88 13.32
CA ARG A 103 -6.85 -0.89 13.11
C ARG A 103 -7.19 -0.16 11.83
N LEU A 104 -7.82 -0.86 10.90
CA LEU A 104 -8.29 -0.36 9.61
C LEU A 104 -9.80 -0.18 9.65
N VAL A 105 -10.29 0.95 9.15
CA VAL A 105 -11.72 1.24 9.04
C VAL A 105 -12.00 1.72 7.63
N ALA A 106 -12.88 1.01 6.92
CA ALA A 106 -13.41 1.45 5.62
C ALA A 106 -14.79 2.07 5.83
N ASP A 107 -15.00 3.28 5.32
CA ASP A 107 -16.28 4.00 5.28
C ASP A 107 -17.00 4.13 6.64
N GLY A 108 -16.22 4.17 7.73
CA GLY A 108 -16.77 4.21 9.10
C GLY A 108 -17.40 2.89 9.58
N GLY A 109 -17.23 1.79 8.83
CA GLY A 109 -17.74 0.46 9.17
C GLY A 109 -16.96 -0.25 10.29
N THR A 110 -17.22 -1.55 10.44
CA THR A 110 -16.56 -2.38 11.46
C THR A 110 -15.05 -2.42 11.26
N PRO A 111 -14.25 -2.13 12.31
CA PRO A 111 -12.81 -2.14 12.17
C PRO A 111 -12.24 -3.55 11.93
N VAL A 112 -11.25 -3.63 11.04
CA VAL A 112 -10.41 -4.82 10.85
C VAL A 112 -9.07 -4.56 11.51
N THR A 113 -8.64 -5.47 12.39
CA THR A 113 -7.35 -5.34 13.10
C THR A 113 -6.34 -6.32 12.55
N THR A 114 -5.09 -5.89 12.40
CA THR A 114 -3.95 -6.71 11.97
C THR A 114 -2.71 -6.38 12.79
N THR A 115 -1.72 -7.26 12.82
CA THR A 115 -0.42 -6.96 13.46
C THR A 115 0.57 -6.47 12.40
N ALA A 116 1.27 -5.38 12.68
CA ALA A 116 2.27 -4.81 11.78
C ALA A 116 3.60 -5.57 11.77
N SER A 117 3.58 -6.89 11.55
CA SER A 117 4.76 -7.77 11.62
C SER A 117 5.41 -8.09 10.27
N ALA A 118 4.85 -7.57 9.18
CA ALA A 118 5.39 -7.74 7.83
C ALA A 118 6.69 -6.92 7.66
N SER A 119 7.57 -7.38 6.78
CA SER A 119 8.81 -6.66 6.48
C SER A 119 8.52 -5.44 5.60
N ARG A 120 9.07 -4.28 5.98
CA ARG A 120 9.09 -3.04 5.20
C ARG A 120 10.53 -2.56 5.13
N ALA A 121 11.19 -2.91 4.02
CA ALA A 121 12.60 -2.63 3.82
C ALA A 121 12.93 -1.14 4.00
N GLY A 122 13.98 -0.88 4.79
CA GLY A 122 14.52 0.47 4.99
C GLY A 122 13.96 1.23 6.19
N LEU A 123 12.98 0.69 6.92
CA LEU A 123 12.52 1.30 8.18
C LEU A 123 13.63 1.32 9.22
N ALA A 124 14.39 0.23 9.36
CA ALA A 124 15.52 0.15 10.28
C ALA A 124 16.66 1.12 9.94
N ARG A 125 16.74 1.61 8.69
CA ARG A 125 17.72 2.66 8.33
C ARG A 125 17.26 4.03 8.80
N ALA A 126 15.97 4.32 8.71
CA ALA A 126 15.38 5.57 9.18
C ALA A 126 15.23 5.61 10.72
N TRP A 127 15.00 4.44 11.33
CA TRP A 127 14.75 4.26 12.75
C TRP A 127 15.55 3.04 13.28
N PRO A 128 16.83 3.21 13.64
CA PRO A 128 17.72 2.10 14.00
C PRO A 128 17.29 1.29 15.23
N GLU A 129 16.55 1.92 16.14
CA GLU A 129 15.97 1.31 17.33
C GLU A 129 14.80 0.34 17.06
N ILE A 130 14.33 0.23 15.81
CA ILE A 130 13.29 -0.72 15.40
C ILE A 130 13.78 -1.62 14.25
N SER A 131 13.11 -2.76 14.08
CA SER A 131 13.36 -3.65 12.94
C SER A 131 12.52 -3.27 11.72
N ASP A 132 12.86 -3.81 10.54
CA ASP A 132 12.01 -3.71 9.35
C ASP A 132 10.66 -4.43 9.51
N ARG A 133 10.43 -5.20 10.59
CA ARG A 133 9.18 -5.95 10.84
C ARG A 133 8.11 -5.08 11.53
N HIS A 134 7.82 -3.95 10.91
CA HIS A 134 6.82 -2.97 11.35
C HIS A 134 5.81 -2.63 10.24
N GLY A 135 5.79 -3.40 9.15
CA GLY A 135 4.84 -3.27 8.05
C GLY A 135 3.57 -4.07 8.27
N PHE A 136 2.47 -3.67 7.63
CA PHE A 136 1.24 -4.45 7.57
C PHE A 136 0.76 -4.59 6.12
N ARG A 137 0.02 -5.67 5.87
CA ARG A 137 -0.70 -5.91 4.61
C ARG A 137 -2.00 -6.66 4.90
N VAL A 138 -3.11 -6.11 4.43
CA VAL A 138 -4.45 -6.72 4.52
C VAL A 138 -5.15 -6.53 3.19
N VAL A 139 -5.98 -7.48 2.76
CA VAL A 139 -6.92 -7.26 1.65
C VAL A 139 -8.30 -7.05 2.24
N LEU A 140 -8.87 -5.86 2.03
CA LEU A 140 -10.25 -5.55 2.42
C LEU A 140 -11.20 -5.90 1.26
N PRO A 141 -12.28 -6.66 1.51
CA PRO A 141 -13.28 -7.01 0.49
C PRO A 141 -14.23 -5.83 0.24
N LEU A 142 -13.71 -4.77 -0.39
CA LEU A 142 -14.50 -3.59 -0.77
C LEU A 142 -15.11 -3.83 -2.16
N GLY A 143 -16.43 -3.72 -2.26
CA GLY A 143 -17.17 -3.84 -3.52
C GLY A 143 -17.04 -2.61 -4.42
N ALA A 144 -17.82 -2.54 -5.49
CA ALA A 144 -17.83 -1.37 -6.36
C ALA A 144 -18.32 -0.11 -5.63
N GLY A 145 -17.63 1.01 -5.86
CA GLY A 145 -17.94 2.28 -5.22
C GLY A 145 -16.70 3.10 -4.89
N THR A 146 -16.92 4.32 -4.42
CA THR A 146 -15.85 5.15 -3.84
C THR A 146 -15.74 4.85 -2.36
N HIS A 147 -14.55 4.45 -1.92
CA HIS A 147 -14.27 4.06 -0.55
C HIS A 147 -13.22 4.97 0.08
N ARG A 148 -13.33 5.18 1.39
CA ARG A 148 -12.31 5.82 2.23
C ARG A 148 -11.86 4.84 3.31
N VAL A 149 -10.57 4.48 3.27
CA VAL A 149 -9.92 3.62 4.26
C VAL A 149 -9.02 4.46 5.16
N CYS A 150 -9.26 4.41 6.46
CA CYS A 150 -8.43 5.04 7.49
C CYS A 150 -7.71 3.97 8.31
N ALA A 151 -6.49 4.28 8.74
CA ALA A 151 -5.67 3.40 9.56
C ALA A 151 -5.25 4.11 10.85
N LEU A 152 -5.26 3.38 11.97
CA LEU A 152 -4.72 3.79 13.26
C LEU A 152 -3.75 2.74 13.78
N GLY A 153 -2.63 3.17 14.34
CA GLY A 153 -1.79 2.32 15.18
C GLY A 153 -2.43 2.24 16.56
N VAL A 154 -2.66 1.03 17.06
CA VAL A 154 -3.25 0.78 18.36
C VAL A 154 -2.17 0.80 19.42
N ASN A 155 -2.35 1.63 20.46
CA ASN A 155 -1.37 1.78 21.52
C ASN A 155 -1.14 0.45 22.25
N ALA A 156 0.12 0.18 22.62
CA ALA A 156 0.44 -1.03 23.34
C ALA A 156 -0.22 -1.04 24.74
N PRO A 157 -0.74 -2.18 25.23
CA PRO A 157 -1.28 -2.25 26.58
C PRO A 157 -0.23 -1.88 27.64
N GLY A 158 -0.62 -1.03 28.59
CA GLY A 158 0.27 -0.60 29.68
C GLY A 158 1.29 0.47 29.31
N THR A 159 1.26 1.00 28.08
CA THR A 159 2.03 2.19 27.70
C THR A 159 1.16 3.45 27.83
N PRO A 160 1.74 4.63 28.16
CA PRO A 160 1.01 5.89 28.22
C PRO A 160 0.34 6.25 26.88
N GLY A 161 -0.68 7.11 26.97
CA GLY A 161 -1.37 7.71 25.82
C GLY A 161 -2.35 6.78 25.10
N GLY A 162 -2.47 6.92 23.78
CA GLY A 162 -3.60 6.38 23.03
C GLY A 162 -3.28 6.04 21.57
N ASP A 163 -4.31 5.66 20.82
CA ASP A 163 -4.13 5.26 19.42
C ASP A 163 -3.72 6.46 18.55
N GLY A 164 -2.82 6.20 17.59
CA GLY A 164 -2.29 7.23 16.72
C GLY A 164 -2.74 7.09 15.27
N PRO A 165 -3.09 8.19 14.57
CA PRO A 165 -3.54 8.11 13.18
C PRO A 165 -2.37 7.81 12.24
N LEU A 166 -2.56 6.87 11.31
CA LEU A 166 -1.61 6.55 10.24
C LEU A 166 -2.02 7.18 8.89
N GLY A 167 -3.18 7.85 8.88
CA GLY A 167 -3.74 8.54 7.72
C GLY A 167 -4.96 7.83 7.12
N CYS A 168 -5.56 8.50 6.13
CA CYS A 168 -6.66 7.96 5.34
C CYS A 168 -6.33 8.06 3.86
N ARG A 169 -6.83 7.11 3.08
CA ARG A 169 -6.75 7.07 1.63
C ARG A 169 -8.12 6.77 1.05
N SER A 170 -8.35 7.26 -0.16
CA SER A 170 -9.56 6.98 -0.90
C SER A 170 -9.23 6.37 -2.26
N LEU A 171 -10.10 5.50 -2.74
CA LEU A 171 -10.06 4.95 -4.09
C LEU A 171 -11.48 4.72 -4.59
N THR A 172 -11.62 4.59 -5.91
CA THR A 172 -12.84 4.08 -6.53
C THR A 172 -12.59 2.66 -7.03
N VAL A 173 -13.46 1.74 -6.63
CA VAL A 173 -13.47 0.34 -7.03
C VAL A 173 -14.53 0.18 -8.11
N SER A 174 -14.15 -0.42 -9.24
CA SER A 174 -15.07 -0.85 -10.30
C SER A 174 -15.19 -2.37 -10.31
N SER A 175 -16.39 -2.88 -10.52
CA SER A 175 -16.66 -4.31 -10.79
C SER A 175 -16.90 -4.59 -12.27
N THR A 176 -16.75 -3.60 -13.14
CA THR A 176 -16.98 -3.77 -14.57
C THR A 176 -15.75 -4.39 -15.24
N PRO A 177 -15.87 -5.56 -15.89
CA PRO A 177 -14.80 -6.11 -16.70
C PRO A 177 -14.39 -5.16 -17.82
N TYR A 178 -13.11 -5.15 -18.15
CA TYR A 178 -12.55 -4.28 -19.18
C TYR A 178 -11.42 -4.97 -19.92
N GLY A 179 -11.03 -4.41 -21.04
CA GLY A 179 -10.01 -4.99 -21.90
C GLY A 179 -9.63 -4.08 -23.03
N ALA A 180 -8.68 -4.53 -23.84
CA ALA A 180 -8.28 -3.84 -25.06
C ALA A 180 -8.10 -4.84 -26.20
N VAL A 181 -8.54 -4.44 -27.39
CA VAL A 181 -8.17 -5.10 -28.65
C VAL A 181 -6.84 -4.50 -29.12
N THR A 182 -5.77 -5.29 -29.04
CA THR A 182 -4.41 -4.86 -29.41
C THR A 182 -4.15 -5.03 -30.90
N THR A 183 -4.71 -6.08 -31.51
CA THR A 183 -4.60 -6.33 -32.96
C THR A 183 -5.96 -6.66 -33.55
N MET A 184 -6.21 -6.13 -34.75
CA MET A 184 -7.39 -6.44 -35.56
C MET A 184 -6.97 -6.44 -37.02
N THR A 185 -6.94 -7.61 -37.65
CA THR A 185 -6.41 -7.80 -39.00
C THR A 185 -7.46 -8.44 -39.90
N ALA A 186 -7.86 -7.77 -40.97
CA ALA A 186 -8.71 -8.35 -41.99
C ALA A 186 -7.97 -9.43 -42.79
N ARG A 187 -8.70 -10.49 -43.15
CA ARG A 187 -8.31 -11.56 -44.07
C ARG A 187 -9.46 -11.79 -45.04
N ALA A 188 -9.24 -12.51 -46.13
CA ALA A 188 -10.21 -12.70 -47.22
C ALA A 188 -11.66 -13.03 -46.79
N SER A 189 -11.85 -13.78 -45.69
CA SER A 189 -13.18 -14.17 -45.18
C SER A 189 -13.29 -14.10 -43.64
N SER A 190 -12.40 -13.35 -43.00
CA SER A 190 -12.38 -13.27 -41.53
C SER A 190 -11.65 -12.04 -41.01
N VAL A 191 -11.82 -11.77 -39.73
CA VAL A 191 -11.06 -10.78 -38.97
C VAL A 191 -10.34 -11.50 -37.85
N ALA A 192 -9.02 -11.40 -37.81
CA ALA A 192 -8.19 -11.87 -36.71
C ALA A 192 -8.11 -10.82 -35.62
N LEU A 193 -8.40 -11.20 -34.37
CA LEU A 193 -8.31 -10.33 -33.21
C LEU A 193 -7.38 -10.93 -32.17
N ALA A 194 -6.65 -10.06 -31.49
CA ALA A 194 -6.03 -10.39 -30.22
C ALA A 194 -6.10 -9.19 -29.27
N GLY A 195 -5.99 -9.48 -27.98
CA GLY A 195 -6.11 -8.48 -26.94
C GLY A 195 -5.87 -9.06 -25.57
N TRP A 196 -6.27 -8.30 -24.56
CA TRP A 196 -6.36 -8.76 -23.18
C TRP A 196 -7.72 -8.38 -22.59
N ALA A 197 -8.13 -9.10 -21.55
CA ALA A 197 -9.34 -8.80 -20.79
C ALA A 197 -9.17 -9.18 -19.32
N LEU A 198 -9.83 -8.41 -18.46
CA LEU A 198 -9.77 -8.55 -17.02
C LEU A 198 -11.14 -8.24 -16.41
N ASP A 199 -11.57 -9.08 -15.48
CA ASP A 199 -12.60 -8.73 -14.50
C ASP A 199 -11.89 -8.34 -13.19
N PRO A 200 -12.06 -7.10 -12.70
CA PRO A 200 -11.42 -6.66 -11.46
C PRO A 200 -11.67 -7.58 -10.26
N ASP A 201 -12.79 -8.29 -10.23
CA ASP A 201 -13.23 -9.08 -9.07
C ASP A 201 -12.58 -10.47 -8.99
N THR A 202 -11.82 -10.89 -10.01
CA THR A 202 -11.15 -12.19 -10.02
C THR A 202 -9.78 -12.18 -10.72
N ALA A 203 -8.88 -13.05 -10.29
CA ALA A 203 -7.63 -13.33 -11.02
C ALA A 203 -7.84 -14.32 -12.17
N ALA A 204 -8.99 -14.99 -12.23
CA ALA A 204 -9.25 -15.99 -13.25
C ALA A 204 -9.45 -15.34 -14.63
N ALA A 205 -8.93 -16.00 -15.65
CA ALA A 205 -9.18 -15.66 -17.05
C ALA A 205 -10.68 -15.58 -17.36
N VAL A 206 -11.12 -14.44 -17.86
CA VAL A 206 -12.51 -14.19 -18.28
C VAL A 206 -12.77 -14.55 -19.74
N THR A 207 -14.04 -14.58 -20.13
CA THR A 207 -14.43 -14.80 -21.52
C THR A 207 -14.58 -13.46 -22.23
N VAL A 208 -14.11 -13.38 -23.47
CA VAL A 208 -14.37 -12.27 -24.38
C VAL A 208 -15.34 -12.71 -25.45
N ARG A 209 -16.42 -11.96 -25.63
CA ARG A 209 -17.38 -12.13 -26.72
C ARG A 209 -17.02 -11.18 -27.85
N VAL A 210 -16.88 -11.70 -29.05
CA VAL A 210 -16.66 -10.88 -30.26
C VAL A 210 -17.92 -10.88 -31.09
N SER A 211 -18.33 -9.70 -31.55
CA SER A 211 -19.44 -9.54 -32.49
C SER A 211 -18.98 -8.81 -33.76
N VAL A 212 -19.62 -9.17 -34.87
CA VAL A 212 -19.47 -8.54 -36.19
C VAL A 212 -20.85 -8.02 -36.58
N ASP A 213 -20.98 -6.71 -36.79
CA ASP A 213 -22.23 -6.00 -37.07
C ASP A 213 -23.35 -6.29 -36.05
N GLY A 214 -22.96 -6.44 -34.78
CA GLY A 214 -23.87 -6.72 -33.68
C GLY A 214 -24.22 -8.21 -33.50
N VAL A 215 -23.82 -9.08 -34.43
CA VAL A 215 -24.03 -10.53 -34.32
C VAL A 215 -22.82 -11.20 -33.68
N VAL A 216 -23.03 -12.06 -32.69
CA VAL A 216 -21.94 -12.79 -32.02
C VAL A 216 -21.24 -13.71 -33.03
N ALA A 217 -19.94 -13.46 -33.24
CA ALA A 217 -19.10 -14.20 -34.17
C ALA A 217 -18.21 -15.25 -33.46
N GLY A 218 -18.14 -15.20 -32.13
CA GLY A 218 -17.46 -16.20 -31.30
C GLY A 218 -17.09 -15.69 -29.92
N THR A 219 -16.49 -16.57 -29.13
CA THR A 219 -15.92 -16.25 -27.81
C THR A 219 -14.51 -16.79 -27.69
N ALA A 220 -13.69 -16.13 -26.87
CA ALA A 220 -12.35 -16.58 -26.54
C ALA A 220 -12.08 -16.40 -25.04
N ARG A 221 -11.37 -17.35 -24.44
CA ARG A 221 -10.92 -17.22 -23.04
C ARG A 221 -9.65 -16.39 -22.98
N ALA A 222 -9.64 -15.39 -22.11
CA ALA A 222 -8.50 -14.52 -21.84
C ALA A 222 -7.47 -15.16 -20.92
N GLY A 223 -6.96 -16.33 -21.30
CA GLY A 223 -6.02 -17.12 -20.49
C GLY A 223 -4.63 -17.30 -21.11
N THR A 224 -4.35 -16.71 -22.27
CA THR A 224 -3.00 -16.72 -22.84
C THR A 224 -2.12 -15.69 -22.12
N VAL A 225 -0.80 -15.84 -22.25
CA VAL A 225 0.15 -14.93 -21.61
C VAL A 225 0.14 -13.56 -22.30
N SER A 226 -0.16 -12.52 -21.52
CA SER A 226 0.10 -11.12 -21.86
C SER A 226 1.28 -10.67 -21.00
N ALA A 227 2.50 -10.74 -21.55
CA ALA A 227 3.74 -10.51 -20.81
C ALA A 227 3.75 -9.16 -20.08
N GLY A 228 4.05 -9.18 -18.79
CA GLY A 228 4.15 -7.98 -17.96
C GLY A 228 2.81 -7.45 -17.42
N PHE A 229 1.68 -8.05 -17.80
CA PHE A 229 0.35 -7.63 -17.33
C PHE A 229 0.22 -7.66 -15.81
N GLY A 230 0.71 -8.72 -15.15
CA GLY A 230 0.67 -8.86 -13.70
C GLY A 230 1.62 -7.92 -12.97
N SER A 231 2.63 -7.37 -13.65
CA SER A 231 3.53 -6.37 -13.07
C SER A 231 2.84 -5.00 -12.96
N SER A 232 2.00 -4.65 -13.95
CA SER A 232 1.16 -3.43 -13.91
C SER A 232 -0.12 -3.61 -13.09
N HIS A 233 -0.61 -4.85 -12.94
CA HIS A 233 -1.82 -5.19 -12.19
C HIS A 233 -1.51 -6.21 -11.09
N PRO A 234 -1.04 -5.77 -9.91
CA PRO A 234 -0.67 -6.66 -8.82
C PRO A 234 -1.78 -7.63 -8.44
N GLY A 235 -1.44 -8.92 -8.34
CA GLY A 235 -2.35 -9.99 -7.90
C GLY A 235 -3.10 -10.70 -9.02
N TYR A 236 -3.11 -10.19 -10.26
CA TYR A 236 -3.82 -10.81 -11.38
C TYR A 236 -2.98 -11.83 -12.16
N GLY A 237 -1.66 -11.63 -12.23
CA GLY A 237 -0.76 -12.47 -13.04
C GLY A 237 -0.84 -12.16 -14.54
N ASP A 238 -0.12 -12.90 -15.38
CA ASP A 238 0.02 -12.58 -16.81
C ASP A 238 -1.02 -13.26 -17.72
N ALA A 239 -1.82 -14.19 -17.19
CA ALA A 239 -2.75 -15.01 -17.96
C ALA A 239 -4.06 -14.28 -18.28
N HIS A 240 -3.97 -13.18 -19.04
CA HIS A 240 -5.09 -12.29 -19.38
C HIS A 240 -5.20 -11.99 -20.89
N GLY A 241 -4.36 -12.61 -21.72
CA GLY A 241 -4.41 -12.47 -23.18
C GLY A 241 -5.47 -13.37 -23.83
N TRP A 242 -6.03 -12.93 -24.95
CA TRP A 242 -6.94 -13.71 -25.79
C TRP A 242 -6.66 -13.48 -27.27
N ALA A 243 -7.07 -14.44 -28.11
CA ALA A 243 -7.11 -14.30 -29.55
C ALA A 243 -8.32 -15.05 -30.14
N LEU A 244 -8.88 -14.53 -31.22
CA LEU A 244 -10.01 -15.14 -31.95
C LEU A 244 -9.92 -14.77 -33.42
N THR A 245 -10.33 -15.66 -34.32
CA THR A 245 -10.62 -15.31 -35.71
C THR A 245 -12.14 -15.35 -35.91
N ALA A 246 -12.74 -14.20 -36.18
CA ALA A 246 -14.17 -14.04 -36.38
C ALA A 246 -14.50 -14.10 -37.89
N PRO A 247 -15.49 -14.90 -38.32
CA PRO A 247 -15.95 -14.89 -39.70
C PRO A 247 -16.50 -13.51 -40.10
N ALA A 248 -16.14 -13.04 -41.29
CA ALA A 248 -16.64 -11.78 -41.87
C ALA A 248 -16.59 -11.88 -43.39
N ARG A 249 -17.63 -11.40 -44.08
CA ARG A 249 -17.66 -11.41 -45.55
C ARG A 249 -16.81 -10.24 -46.08
N THR A 250 -16.61 -10.18 -47.39
CA THR A 250 -16.06 -8.99 -48.04
C THR A 250 -16.97 -7.79 -47.78
N GLY A 251 -16.39 -6.66 -47.35
CA GLY A 251 -17.14 -5.47 -46.99
C GLY A 251 -16.58 -4.75 -45.76
N VAL A 252 -17.25 -3.65 -45.38
CA VAL A 252 -16.96 -2.90 -44.16
C VAL A 252 -17.79 -3.48 -43.02
N HIS A 253 -17.13 -3.84 -41.92
CA HIS A 253 -17.76 -4.46 -40.76
C HIS A 253 -17.41 -3.72 -39.47
N ARG A 254 -18.38 -3.59 -38.57
CA ARG A 254 -18.16 -3.10 -37.21
C ARG A 254 -17.91 -4.30 -36.30
N VAL A 255 -16.67 -4.43 -35.83
CA VAL A 255 -16.25 -5.53 -34.96
C VAL A 255 -16.10 -5.03 -33.53
N CYS A 256 -16.77 -5.68 -32.59
CA CYS A 256 -16.74 -5.33 -31.18
C CYS A 256 -16.22 -6.49 -30.34
N ALA A 257 -15.46 -6.19 -29.29
CA ALA A 257 -15.05 -7.15 -28.27
C ALA A 257 -15.55 -6.70 -26.89
N THR A 258 -16.20 -7.61 -26.17
CA THR A 258 -16.77 -7.38 -24.83
C THR A 258 -16.19 -8.39 -23.86
N ALA A 259 -15.51 -7.92 -22.80
CA ALA A 259 -15.14 -8.76 -21.67
C ALA A 259 -16.39 -9.11 -20.86
N LEU A 260 -16.64 -10.39 -20.64
CA LEU A 260 -17.79 -10.86 -19.88
C LEU A 260 -17.45 -10.94 -18.40
N ALA A 261 -18.43 -10.67 -17.55
CA ALA A 261 -18.27 -10.83 -16.10
C ALA A 261 -17.98 -12.30 -15.76
N ALA A 262 -17.09 -12.53 -14.81
CA ALA A 262 -16.86 -13.88 -14.32
C ALA A 262 -18.09 -14.41 -13.58
N THR A 263 -18.32 -15.72 -13.64
CA THR A 263 -19.48 -16.31 -12.97
C THR A 263 -19.38 -16.09 -11.46
N GLY A 264 -20.41 -15.49 -10.88
CA GLY A 264 -20.49 -15.25 -9.44
C GLY A 264 -19.70 -14.02 -8.95
N THR A 265 -19.14 -13.21 -9.84
CA THR A 265 -18.61 -11.89 -9.47
C THR A 265 -19.69 -10.82 -9.51
N PRO A 266 -19.58 -9.75 -8.70
CA PRO A 266 -20.45 -8.59 -8.81
C PRO A 266 -20.34 -7.90 -10.18
N GLY A 267 -21.37 -7.12 -10.54
CA GLY A 267 -21.37 -6.35 -11.78
C GLY A 267 -21.96 -7.10 -12.97
N GLY A 268 -21.72 -6.57 -14.17
CA GLY A 268 -22.20 -7.12 -15.44
C GLY A 268 -21.12 -7.04 -16.50
N ASP A 269 -21.44 -7.48 -17.71
CA ASP A 269 -20.51 -7.46 -18.85
C ASP A 269 -19.90 -6.07 -19.07
N GLY A 270 -18.65 -6.06 -19.53
CA GLY A 270 -17.90 -4.85 -19.83
C GLY A 270 -18.48 -4.03 -20.97
N VAL A 271 -17.98 -2.81 -21.12
CA VAL A 271 -18.30 -1.99 -22.29
C VAL A 271 -17.57 -2.53 -23.51
N ALA A 272 -18.29 -2.73 -24.60
CA ALA A 272 -17.73 -3.23 -25.85
C ALA A 272 -16.72 -2.24 -26.46
N THR A 273 -15.51 -2.71 -26.79
CA THR A 273 -14.56 -1.96 -27.61
C THR A 273 -14.80 -2.29 -29.07
N CYS A 274 -15.25 -1.30 -29.86
CA CYS A 274 -15.61 -1.50 -31.27
C CYS A 274 -14.66 -0.76 -32.22
N ARG A 275 -14.37 -1.38 -33.38
CA ARG A 275 -13.65 -0.75 -34.50
C ARG A 275 -14.27 -1.21 -35.82
N SER A 276 -14.22 -0.34 -36.84
CA SER A 276 -14.59 -0.71 -38.20
C SER A 276 -13.39 -1.29 -38.94
N VAL A 277 -13.61 -2.33 -39.75
CA VAL A 277 -12.58 -2.99 -40.54
C VAL A 277 -13.12 -3.31 -41.94
N THR A 278 -12.28 -3.17 -42.95
CA THR A 278 -12.60 -3.54 -44.33
C THR A 278 -11.99 -4.90 -44.65
N VAL A 279 -12.85 -5.85 -45.01
CA VAL A 279 -12.46 -7.17 -45.50
C VAL A 279 -12.51 -7.17 -47.02
N SER A 280 -11.39 -7.55 -47.64
CA SER A 280 -11.19 -7.62 -49.09
C SER A 280 -10.98 -9.05 -49.56
#